data_AF-A0A2P8K751-F1
#
_entry.id   AF-A0A2P8K751-F1
#
_cell.length_a   1.000
_cell.length_b   1.000
_cell.length_c   1.000
_cell.angle_alpha   90.00
_cell.angle_beta   90.00
_cell.angle_gamma   90.00
#
_symmetry.space_group_name_H-M   'P 1'
#
loop_
_entity.id
_entity.type
_entity.pdbx_description
1 polymer ?
#
loop_
_entity_poly.entity_id
_entity_poly.type
_entity_poly.pdbx_seq_one_letter_code
_entity_poly.pdbx_strand_id
1 'polypeptide(L)'
;MGNTLTIFDLDNTLIQGDSSTVWSQFMVREGLATQKGYLAREARLMADYDRGEMNIADYVALIQAPLAGIPKSDVDALVARCVR
;
A
#
# COMPACT_ATOMS: atom_id res chain seq x y z
N MET A 1 -25.35 19.10 -22.97
CA MET A 1 -23.96 19.01 -22.48
C MET A 1 -23.62 17.54 -22.41
N GLY A 2 -22.50 17.11 -23.02
CA GLY A 2 -22.04 15.74 -22.84
C GLY A 2 -21.50 15.56 -21.43
N ASN A 3 -21.72 14.39 -20.82
CA ASN A 3 -21.08 14.06 -19.55
C ASN A 3 -19.58 13.90 -19.80
N THR A 4 -18.77 14.79 -19.24
CA THR A 4 -17.32 14.66 -19.24
C THR A 4 -16.90 13.73 -18.10
N LEU A 5 -16.06 12.73 -18.42
CA LEU A 5 -15.41 11.86 -17.44
C LEU A 5 -13.96 12.34 -17.24
N THR A 6 -13.55 12.52 -15.98
CA THR A 6 -12.18 12.87 -15.60
C THR A 6 -11.68 11.84 -14.59
N ILE A 7 -10.47 11.34 -14.80
CA ILE A 7 -9.83 10.32 -13.95
C ILE A 7 -8.62 10.98 -13.29
N PHE A 8 -8.49 10.79 -11.99
CA PHE A 8 -7.35 11.25 -11.20
C PHE A 8 -6.68 10.03 -10.58
N ASP A 9 -5.35 10.01 -10.66
CA ASP A 9 -4.55 9.11 -9.86
C ASP A 9 -4.48 9.59 -8.40
N LEU A 10 -4.11 8.72 -7.47
CA LEU A 10 -4.06 9.04 -6.04
C LEU A 10 -2.65 9.50 -5.63
N ASP A 11 -1.70 8.56 -5.62
CA ASP A 11 -0.37 8.74 -5.06
C ASP A 11 0.44 9.72 -5.92
N ASN A 12 1.16 10.63 -5.26
CA ASN A 12 1.91 11.72 -5.92
C ASN A 12 1.08 12.61 -6.87
N THR A 13 -0.25 12.49 -6.88
CA THR A 13 -1.18 13.26 -7.71
C THR A 13 -2.18 14.03 -6.85
N LEU A 14 -3.06 13.32 -6.13
CA LEU A 14 -4.03 13.93 -5.21
C LEU A 14 -3.49 14.05 -3.79
N ILE A 15 -2.56 13.18 -3.41
CA ILE A 15 -1.87 13.22 -2.11
C ILE A 15 -0.36 13.30 -2.30
N GLN A 16 0.32 13.92 -1.34
CA GLN A 16 1.78 13.96 -1.32
C GLN A 16 2.32 12.71 -0.63
N GLY A 17 2.91 11.81 -1.41
CA GLY A 17 3.50 10.55 -0.94
C GLY A 17 2.81 9.32 -1.52
N ASP A 18 3.30 8.15 -1.07
CA ASP A 18 2.85 6.84 -1.51
C ASP A 18 2.02 6.16 -0.41
N SER A 19 0.74 5.94 -0.68
CA SER A 19 -0.23 5.35 0.25
C SER A 19 0.14 3.92 0.64
N SER A 20 0.77 3.16 -0.26
CA SER A 20 1.15 1.77 0.00
C SER A 20 2.35 1.66 0.93
N THR A 21 3.32 2.57 0.79
CA THR A 21 4.46 2.69 1.72
C THR A 21 3.99 3.13 3.09
N VAL A 22 3.09 4.12 3.17
CA VAL A 22 2.49 4.57 4.44
C VAL A 22 1.75 3.42 5.13
N TRP A 23 0.95 2.67 4.37
CA TRP A 23 0.23 1.50 4.88
C TRP A 23 1.19 0.40 5.38
N SER A 24 2.26 0.12 4.64
CA SER A 24 3.29 -0.85 5.04
C SER A 24 3.99 -0.46 6.34
N GLN A 25 4.34 0.81 6.51
CA GLN A 25 4.92 1.32 7.76
C GLN A 25 3.92 1.23 8.92
N PHE A 26 2.65 1.54 8.67
CA PHE A 26 1.57 1.37 9.65
C PHE A 26 1.45 -0.09 10.10
N MET A 27 1.38 -1.05 9.17
CA MET A 27 1.26 -2.48 9.50
C MET A 27 2.43 -3.00 10.33
N VAL A 28 3.66 -2.53 10.08
CA VAL A 28 4.83 -2.88 10.91
C VAL A 28 4.68 -2.32 12.32
N ARG A 29 4.28 -1.04 12.45
CA ARG A 29 4.08 -0.38 13.75
C ARG A 29 2.98 -1.06 14.57
N GLU A 30 1.92 -1.52 13.94
CA GLU A 30 0.81 -2.24 14.58
C GLU A 30 1.11 -3.72 14.85
N GLY A 31 2.27 -4.22 14.46
CA GLY A 31 2.67 -5.61 14.69
C GLY A 31 1.99 -6.63 13.76
N LEU A 32 1.47 -6.19 12.61
CA LEU A 32 0.88 -7.07 11.58
C LEU A 32 1.95 -7.62 10.62
N ALA A 33 2.85 -6.75 10.16
CA ALA A 33 3.92 -7.10 9.21
C ALA A 33 5.26 -7.32 9.94
N THR A 34 5.36 -8.40 10.73
CA THR A 34 6.52 -8.63 11.62
C THR A 34 7.70 -9.37 10.98
N GLN A 35 7.57 -9.78 9.72
CA GLN A 35 8.65 -10.50 9.03
C GLN A 35 9.90 -9.63 8.92
N LYS A 36 11.05 -10.22 9.27
CA LYS A 36 12.33 -9.52 9.20
C LYS A 36 12.60 -9.07 7.76
N GLY A 37 12.87 -7.77 7.58
CA GLY A 37 13.18 -7.18 6.28
C GLY A 37 11.95 -6.81 5.45
N TYR A 38 10.72 -6.87 6.00
CA TYR A 38 9.50 -6.48 5.29
C TYR A 38 9.62 -5.09 4.62
N LEU A 39 9.96 -4.04 5.38
CA LEU A 39 10.12 -2.68 4.83
C LEU A 39 11.28 -2.55 3.85
N ALA A 40 12.35 -3.33 4.02
CA ALA A 40 13.47 -3.32 3.08
C ALA A 40 13.06 -3.94 1.74
N ARG A 41 12.22 -4.98 1.76
CA ARG A 41 11.67 -5.59 0.55
C ARG A 41 10.63 -4.69 -0.11
N GLU A 42 9.77 -4.03 0.67
CA GLU A 42 8.81 -3.05 0.17
C GLU A 42 9.53 -1.89 -0.51
N ALA A 43 10.52 -1.27 0.15
CA ALA A 43 11.31 -0.18 -0.43
C ALA A 43 12.02 -0.58 -1.73
N ARG A 44 12.51 -1.83 -1.82
CA ARG A 44 13.09 -2.35 -3.05
C ARG A 44 12.05 -2.45 -4.16
N LEU A 45 10.86 -2.98 -3.87
CA LEU A 45 9.80 -3.08 -4.86
C LEU A 45 9.36 -1.69 -5.33
N MET A 46 9.21 -0.71 -4.43
CA MET A 46 8.89 0.67 -4.82
C MET A 46 9.98 1.29 -5.69
N ALA A 47 11.26 1.04 -5.40
CA ALA A 47 12.33 1.45 -6.30
C ALA A 47 12.26 0.76 -7.68
N ASP A 48 11.77 -0.49 -7.76
CA ASP A 48 11.53 -1.17 -9.03
C ASP A 48 10.31 -0.57 -9.76
N TYR A 49 9.29 -0.09 -9.03
CA TYR A 49 8.14 0.61 -9.60
C TYR A 49 8.54 1.93 -10.25
N ASP A 50 9.36 2.74 -9.56
CA ASP A 50 9.87 4.01 -10.10
C ASP A 50 10.68 3.82 -11.40
N ARG A 51 11.32 2.64 -11.57
CA ARG A 51 12.03 2.28 -12.81
C ARG A 51 11.14 1.62 -13.87
N GLY A 52 9.88 1.33 -13.55
CA GLY A 52 8.97 0.58 -14.43
C GLY A 52 9.29 -0.92 -14.56
N GLU A 53 10.05 -1.46 -13.62
CA GLU A 53 10.55 -2.85 -13.61
C GLU A 53 9.85 -3.73 -12.55
N MET A 54 8.92 -3.16 -11.77
CA MET A 54 8.25 -3.88 -10.69
C MET A 54 7.53 -5.13 -11.20
N ASN A 55 7.82 -6.27 -10.55
CA ASN A 55 6.96 -7.43 -10.65
C ASN A 55 5.71 -7.21 -9.78
N ILE A 56 4.57 -6.91 -10.43
CA ILE A 56 3.30 -6.65 -9.74
C ILE A 56 2.87 -7.82 -8.86
N ALA A 57 3.13 -9.07 -9.26
CA ALA A 57 2.74 -10.23 -8.47
C ALA A 57 3.49 -10.29 -7.13
N ASP A 58 4.79 -9.97 -7.13
CA ASP A 58 5.61 -9.92 -5.91
C ASP A 58 5.17 -8.78 -4.98
N TYR A 59 4.80 -7.63 -5.55
CA TYR A 59 4.27 -6.50 -4.80
C TYR A 59 2.93 -6.80 -4.14
N VAL A 60 1.96 -7.31 -4.90
CA VAL A 60 0.64 -7.69 -4.37
C VAL A 60 0.79 -8.75 -3.27
N ALA A 61 1.62 -9.76 -3.49
CA ALA A 61 1.88 -10.80 -2.49
C ALA A 61 2.47 -10.22 -1.20
N LEU A 62 3.42 -9.28 -1.30
CA LEU A 62 4.01 -8.64 -0.12
C LEU A 62 2.98 -7.84 0.68
N ILE A 63 2.23 -6.96 0.01
CA ILE A 63 1.27 -6.05 0.66
C ILE A 63 0.08 -6.80 1.25
N GLN A 64 -0.38 -7.89 0.63
CA GLN A 64 -1.54 -8.65 1.08
C GLN A 64 -1.23 -9.68 2.17
N ALA A 65 0.00 -10.22 2.21
CA ALA A 65 0.36 -11.28 3.16
C ALA A 65 0.04 -10.95 4.64
N PRO A 66 0.29 -9.73 5.16
CA PRO A 66 -0.06 -9.37 6.54
C PRO A 66 -1.57 -9.33 6.81
N LEU A 67 -2.40 -9.24 5.77
CA LEU A 67 -3.86 -9.13 5.88
C LEU A 67 -4.57 -10.48 5.75
N ALA A 68 -3.83 -11.55 5.43
CA ALA A 68 -4.39 -12.87 5.21
C ALA A 68 -5.13 -13.38 6.47
N GLY A 69 -6.41 -13.72 6.31
CA GLY A 69 -7.25 -14.19 7.41
C GLY A 69 -7.86 -13.10 8.30
N ILE A 70 -7.57 -11.82 8.03
CA ILE A 70 -8.20 -10.69 8.73
C ILE A 70 -9.54 -10.36 8.06
N PRO A 71 -10.67 -10.31 8.79
CA PRO A 71 -11.95 -9.87 8.24
C PRO A 71 -11.85 -8.48 7.64
N LYS A 72 -12.54 -8.23 6.52
CA LYS A 72 -12.54 -6.92 5.87
C LYS A 72 -12.93 -5.78 6.81
N SER A 73 -13.90 -6.00 7.71
CA SER A 73 -14.31 -5.00 8.72
C SER A 73 -13.17 -4.53 9.60
N ASP A 74 -12.25 -5.45 9.93
CA ASP A 74 -11.13 -5.17 10.82
C ASP A 74 -10.02 -4.46 10.04
N VAL A 75 -9.82 -4.81 8.77
CA VAL A 75 -8.96 -4.04 7.85
C VAL A 75 -9.49 -2.62 7.68
N ASP A 76 -10.80 -2.43 7.51
CA ASP A 76 -11.40 -1.10 7.38
C ASP A 76 -11.17 -0.26 8.66
N ALA A 77 -11.26 -0.88 9.84
CA ALA A 77 -10.94 -0.22 11.11
C ALA A 77 -9.44 0.14 11.24
N LEU A 78 -8.54 -0.71 10.74
CA LEU A 78 -7.10 -0.43 10.69
C LEU A 78 -6.79 0.73 9.73
N VAL A 79 -7.39 0.75 8.54
CA VAL A 79 -7.24 1.84 7.57
C VAL A 79 -7.69 3.18 8.17
N ALA A 80 -8.84 3.21 8.86
CA ALA A 80 -9.34 4.42 9.54
C ALA A 80 -8.40 4.96 10.64
N ARG A 81 -7.50 4.12 11.18
CA ARG A 81 -6.43 4.54 12.11
C ARG A 81 -5.17 5.00 11.39
N CYS A 82 -4.89 4.46 10.21
CA CYS A 82 -3.74 4.82 9.40
C CYS A 82 -3.86 6.22 8.79
N VAL A 83 -5.06 6.59 8.35
CA VAL A 83 -5.31 7.84 7.60
C VAL A 83 -5.62 9.07 8.48
N ARG A 84 -5.30 9.02 9.78
CA ARG A 84 -5.48 10.16 10.70
C ARG A 84 -4.30 11.11 10.64
#